data_AF-A0A4Y2S7Z0-F1
#
_entry.id   AF-A0A4Y2S7Z0-F1
#
_cell.length_a   1.000
_cell.length_b   1.000
_cell.length_c   1.000
_cell.angle_alpha   90.00
_cell.angle_beta   90.00
_cell.angle_gamma   90.00
#
_symmetry.space_group_name_H-M   'P 1'
#
loop_
_entity.id
_entity.type
_entity.pdbx_description
1 polymer ?
#
loop_
_entity_poly.entity_id
_entity_poly.type
_entity_poly.pdbx_seq_one_letter_code
_entity_poly.pdbx_strand_id
1 'polypeptide(L)'
;MKSRGRNKFVDIPADTPMASQTRTSICYYNTEEVEKVFQKIKMGCRLLIVLRGLPGSGKSTLAKKLKSSGVVCSTDDYFYKNGKYLFDVSLLKSAHLWNQERTRDLVSKNVTPVIIDNTNTKAWEMLPYVKMGKDFDYEVIILEPDTPWKFQPQELAIRNKHNVCKEKIEKMLAQYEHNITLDSIYTPSENKTYSENASGASLSSRIKEETSFKLPLHQNFMKDLEEGFGPLNGKNAEIYSCLFF
;
A
#
# COMPACT_ATOMS: atom_id res chain seq x y z
N MET A 1 -6.97 68.35 -22.03
CA MET A 1 -7.60 67.19 -22.69
C MET A 1 -6.57 66.08 -22.88
N LYS A 2 -6.74 64.96 -22.16
CA LYS A 2 -6.47 63.58 -22.63
C LYS A 2 -6.95 62.63 -21.52
N SER A 3 -7.92 61.80 -21.89
CA SER A 3 -8.79 61.02 -21.01
C SER A 3 -8.17 59.70 -20.57
N ARG A 4 -8.52 59.32 -19.34
CA ARG A 4 -8.29 58.04 -18.65
C ARG A 4 -8.78 56.84 -19.47
N GLY A 5 -7.91 55.85 -19.70
CA GLY A 5 -8.29 54.51 -20.15
C GLY A 5 -8.59 53.62 -18.95
N ARG A 6 -9.87 53.30 -18.73
CA ARG A 6 -10.35 52.36 -17.71
C ARG A 6 -9.95 50.94 -18.08
N ASN A 7 -9.41 50.21 -17.12
CA ASN A 7 -9.34 48.75 -17.14
C ASN A 7 -10.74 48.20 -17.40
N LYS A 8 -10.90 47.44 -18.49
CA LYS A 8 -12.10 46.63 -18.72
C LYS A 8 -12.04 45.44 -17.77
N PHE A 9 -12.65 45.59 -16.60
CA PHE A 9 -13.21 44.46 -15.88
C PHE A 9 -14.20 43.80 -16.83
N VAL A 10 -13.90 42.56 -17.24
CA VAL A 10 -14.89 41.72 -17.90
C VAL A 10 -15.71 41.14 -16.76
N ASP A 11 -16.97 41.54 -16.66
CA ASP A 11 -17.93 40.96 -15.72
C ASP A 11 -18.08 39.47 -16.06
N ILE A 12 -17.48 38.61 -15.24
CA ILE A 12 -17.69 37.16 -15.30
C ILE A 12 -19.06 36.91 -14.67
N PRO A 13 -20.03 36.31 -15.40
CA PRO A 13 -21.36 36.08 -14.86
C PRO A 13 -21.28 35.20 -13.60
N ALA A 14 -22.08 35.55 -12.60
CA ALA A 14 -22.13 34.93 -11.27
C ALA A 14 -22.65 33.47 -11.24
N ASP A 15 -22.70 32.80 -12.39
CA ASP A 15 -23.21 31.43 -12.56
C ASP A 15 -22.12 30.45 -13.05
N THR A 16 -20.85 30.70 -12.72
CA THR A 16 -19.79 29.70 -12.99
C THR A 16 -19.92 28.56 -11.96
N PRO A 17 -20.23 27.31 -12.35
CA PRO A 17 -20.50 26.26 -11.37
C PRO A 17 -19.21 25.85 -10.65
N MET A 18 -19.15 26.09 -9.34
CA MET A 18 -18.19 25.51 -8.39
C MET A 18 -18.39 23.97 -8.21
N ALA A 19 -18.61 23.21 -9.28
CA ALA A 19 -19.09 21.83 -9.23
C ALA A 19 -18.26 20.79 -10.00
N SER A 20 -17.07 21.15 -10.53
CA SER A 20 -16.27 20.20 -11.33
C SER A 20 -15.26 19.36 -10.55
N GLN A 21 -14.79 19.81 -9.38
CA GLN A 21 -13.78 19.06 -8.61
C GLN A 21 -14.38 17.87 -7.82
N THR A 22 -15.65 17.97 -7.42
CA THR A 22 -16.32 16.96 -6.59
C THR A 22 -16.84 15.77 -7.41
N ARG A 23 -17.39 16.00 -8.61
CA ARG A 23 -17.95 14.92 -9.45
C ARG A 23 -16.89 13.96 -9.99
N THR A 24 -15.77 14.49 -10.47
CA THR A 24 -14.67 13.70 -11.03
C THR A 24 -13.95 12.88 -9.96
N SER A 25 -13.85 13.41 -8.73
CA SER A 25 -13.24 12.69 -7.60
C SER A 25 -14.13 11.58 -7.04
N ILE A 26 -15.43 11.55 -7.37
CA ILE A 26 -16.35 10.49 -6.95
C ILE A 26 -16.23 9.28 -7.88
N CYS A 27 -16.16 9.48 -9.21
CA CYS A 27 -16.17 8.36 -10.16
C CYS A 27 -14.93 7.46 -10.13
N TYR A 28 -13.73 7.96 -9.81
CA TYR A 28 -12.50 7.13 -9.73
C TYR A 28 -12.48 6.07 -8.63
N TYR A 29 -13.52 6.03 -7.79
CA TYR A 29 -13.60 5.11 -6.67
C TYR A 29 -14.92 4.32 -6.67
N ASN A 30 -15.66 4.35 -7.78
CA ASN A 30 -16.88 3.57 -7.99
C ASN A 30 -16.59 2.27 -8.76
N THR A 31 -15.44 1.65 -8.54
CA THR A 31 -15.16 0.33 -9.11
C THR A 31 -16.01 -0.73 -8.41
N GLU A 32 -16.31 -1.83 -9.11
CA GLU A 32 -17.08 -2.94 -8.53
C GLU A 32 -16.40 -3.52 -7.28
N GLU A 33 -15.06 -3.53 -7.26
CA GLU A 33 -14.27 -3.97 -6.11
C GLU A 33 -14.46 -3.07 -4.88
N VAL A 34 -14.41 -1.75 -5.07
CA VAL A 34 -14.60 -0.78 -3.97
C VAL A 34 -16.04 -0.86 -3.44
N GLU A 35 -17.04 -1.05 -4.30
CA GLU A 35 -18.43 -1.24 -3.85
C GLU A 35 -18.59 -2.53 -3.04
N LYS A 36 -17.98 -3.64 -3.46
CA LYS A 36 -17.96 -4.89 -2.67
C LYS A 36 -17.36 -4.68 -1.27
N VAL A 37 -16.29 -3.88 -1.18
CA VAL A 37 -15.67 -3.53 0.10
C VAL A 37 -16.63 -2.71 0.97
N PHE A 38 -17.32 -1.73 0.40
CA PHE A 38 -18.34 -0.96 1.12
C PHE A 38 -19.45 -1.85 1.69
N GLN A 39 -19.90 -2.84 0.92
CA GLN A 39 -20.91 -3.78 1.41
C GLN A 39 -20.39 -4.63 2.58
N LYS A 40 -19.16 -5.14 2.49
CA LYS A 40 -18.51 -5.86 3.61
C LYS A 40 -18.36 -4.99 4.87
N ILE A 41 -18.02 -3.71 4.72
CA ILE A 41 -17.97 -2.75 5.83
C ILE A 41 -19.35 -2.59 6.46
N LYS A 42 -20.40 -2.41 5.66
CA LYS A 42 -21.79 -2.28 6.15
C LYS A 42 -22.28 -3.54 6.87
N MET A 43 -21.83 -4.72 6.44
CA MET A 43 -22.12 -6.00 7.08
C MET A 43 -21.34 -6.23 8.38
N GLY A 44 -20.41 -5.35 8.75
CA GLY A 44 -19.60 -5.49 9.96
C GLY A 44 -18.53 -6.57 9.86
N CYS A 45 -18.09 -6.94 8.64
CA CYS A 45 -16.98 -7.87 8.46
C CYS A 45 -15.70 -7.34 9.11
N ARG A 46 -14.85 -8.23 9.64
CA ARG A 46 -13.50 -7.89 10.11
C ARG A 46 -12.58 -7.74 8.90
N LEU A 47 -12.28 -6.51 8.52
CA LEU A 47 -11.53 -6.20 7.31
C LEU A 47 -10.20 -5.53 7.63
N LEU A 48 -9.13 -6.07 7.04
CA LEU A 48 -7.81 -5.44 7.00
C LEU A 48 -7.52 -5.05 5.55
N ILE A 49 -7.70 -3.78 5.24
CA ILE A 49 -7.61 -3.25 3.88
C ILE A 49 -6.21 -2.69 3.69
N VAL A 50 -5.45 -3.23 2.74
CA VAL A 50 -4.10 -2.78 2.40
C VAL A 50 -4.18 -1.96 1.12
N LEU A 51 -4.00 -0.65 1.23
CA LEU A 51 -3.98 0.22 0.05
C LEU A 51 -2.63 0.15 -0.64
N ARG A 52 -2.65 0.22 -1.96
CA ARG A 52 -1.47 0.10 -2.81
C ARG A 52 -1.45 1.17 -3.89
N GLY A 53 -0.28 1.73 -4.18
CA GLY A 53 -0.11 2.73 -5.23
C GLY A 53 0.96 3.79 -4.93
N LEU A 54 1.38 4.50 -5.97
CA LEU A 54 2.42 5.53 -5.88
C LEU A 54 1.98 6.77 -5.07
N PRO A 55 2.91 7.58 -4.54
CA PRO A 55 2.59 8.88 -3.96
C PRO A 55 1.75 9.73 -4.92
N GLY A 56 0.63 10.29 -4.47
CA GLY A 56 -0.28 11.08 -5.32
C GLY A 56 -1.32 10.28 -6.11
N SER A 57 -1.33 8.95 -6.03
CA SER A 57 -2.31 8.10 -6.76
C SER A 57 -3.73 8.14 -6.19
N GLY A 58 -3.96 8.77 -5.02
CA GLY A 58 -5.28 8.87 -4.41
C GLY A 58 -5.56 7.86 -3.28
N LYS A 59 -4.57 7.11 -2.80
CA LYS A 59 -4.73 6.17 -1.68
C LYS A 59 -5.36 6.80 -0.44
N SER A 60 -4.81 7.89 0.07
CA SER A 60 -5.36 8.58 1.24
C SER A 60 -6.78 9.11 1.04
N THR A 61 -7.16 9.39 -0.21
CA THR A 61 -8.54 9.76 -0.56
C THR A 61 -9.45 8.53 -0.49
N LEU A 62 -9.03 7.39 -1.04
CA LEU A 62 -9.74 6.11 -0.92
C LEU A 62 -9.84 5.67 0.55
N ALA A 63 -8.76 5.77 1.33
CA ALA A 63 -8.72 5.46 2.76
C ALA A 63 -9.81 6.23 3.54
N LYS A 64 -9.92 7.54 3.31
CA LYS A 64 -10.92 8.39 3.95
C LYS A 64 -12.35 7.97 3.63
N LYS A 65 -12.61 7.53 2.40
CA LYS A 65 -13.93 7.03 1.98
C LYS A 65 -14.26 5.69 2.63
N LEU A 66 -13.30 4.76 2.68
CA LEU A 66 -13.48 3.42 3.24
C LEU A 66 -13.47 3.39 4.77
N LYS A 67 -12.86 4.40 5.42
CA LYS A 67 -12.64 4.41 6.89
C LYS A 67 -13.90 4.11 7.68
N SER A 68 -15.04 4.71 7.33
CA SER A 68 -16.27 4.62 8.15
C SER A 68 -15.95 4.90 9.65
N SER A 69 -16.35 4.03 10.56
CA SER A 69 -15.98 4.03 11.99
C SER A 69 -14.62 3.42 12.32
N GLY A 70 -13.91 2.89 11.32
CA GLY A 70 -12.62 2.23 11.44
C GLY A 70 -11.43 3.19 11.57
N VAL A 71 -10.23 2.64 11.37
CA VAL A 71 -8.96 3.35 11.60
C VAL A 71 -8.06 3.25 10.37
N VAL A 72 -7.47 4.39 9.99
CA VAL A 72 -6.41 4.44 8.98
C VAL A 72 -5.06 4.48 9.70
N CYS A 73 -4.14 3.62 9.28
CA CYS A 73 -2.77 3.53 9.75
C CYS A 73 -1.83 3.83 8.59
N SER A 74 -0.97 4.82 8.75
CA SER A 74 0.07 5.18 7.78
C SER A 74 1.41 5.31 8.48
N THR A 75 2.47 4.84 7.84
CA THR A 75 3.85 5.05 8.32
C THR A 75 4.16 6.55 8.43
N ASP A 76 3.56 7.39 7.58
CA ASP A 76 3.76 8.84 7.63
C ASP A 76 3.26 9.48 8.94
N ASP A 77 2.30 8.86 9.64
CA ASP A 77 1.79 9.36 10.93
C ASP A 77 2.92 9.49 11.97
N TYR A 78 3.93 8.61 11.92
CA TYR A 78 5.08 8.62 12.83
C TYR A 78 5.88 9.93 12.74
N PHE A 79 5.89 10.56 11.57
CA PHE A 79 6.67 11.76 11.30
C PHE A 79 5.91 13.07 11.59
N TYR A 80 4.64 13.01 12.00
CA TYR A 80 3.91 14.19 12.43
C TYR A 80 4.22 14.51 13.90
N LYS A 81 4.83 15.67 14.15
CA LYS A 81 5.05 16.21 15.50
C LYS A 81 4.38 17.58 15.61
N ASN A 82 3.46 17.74 16.56
CA ASN A 82 2.70 18.99 16.76
C ASN A 82 2.08 19.54 15.47
N GLY A 83 1.52 18.65 14.64
CA GLY A 83 0.90 19.00 13.35
C GLY A 83 1.88 19.29 12.20
N LYS A 84 3.19 19.24 12.43
CA LYS A 84 4.22 19.44 11.39
C LYS A 84 4.81 18.10 10.96
N TYR A 85 4.95 17.89 9.65
CA TYR A 85 5.60 16.72 9.08
C TYR A 85 7.12 16.90 9.10
N LEU A 86 7.83 16.02 9.80
CA LEU A 86 9.28 16.05 9.99
C LEU A 86 9.86 14.70 9.58
N PHE A 87 10.03 14.51 8.28
CA PHE A 87 10.57 13.27 7.74
C PHE A 87 12.05 13.11 8.07
N ASP A 88 12.41 11.92 8.56
CA ASP A 88 13.79 11.51 8.78
C ASP A 88 13.96 10.07 8.29
N VAL A 89 14.75 9.91 7.23
CA VAL A 89 15.00 8.62 6.60
C VAL A 89 15.64 7.62 7.56
N SER A 90 16.44 8.08 8.54
CA SER A 90 17.09 7.21 9.52
C SER A 90 16.08 6.52 10.45
N LEU A 91 14.89 7.11 10.60
CA LEU A 91 13.81 6.60 11.43
C LEU A 91 12.79 5.77 10.65
N LEU A 92 12.95 5.61 9.34
CA LEU A 92 11.97 4.94 8.48
C LEU A 92 11.71 3.50 8.93
N LYS A 93 12.75 2.76 9.32
CA LYS A 93 12.62 1.41 9.87
C LYS A 93 11.75 1.41 11.13
N SER A 94 12.03 2.31 12.08
CA SER A 94 11.26 2.43 13.32
C SER A 94 9.83 2.85 13.06
N ALA A 95 9.59 3.73 12.07
CA ALA A 95 8.26 4.15 11.68
C ALA A 95 7.43 2.99 11.12
N HIS A 96 8.01 2.13 10.28
CA HIS A 96 7.34 0.94 9.79
C HIS A 96 7.01 -0.06 10.91
N LEU A 97 7.95 -0.33 11.82
CA LEU A 97 7.72 -1.21 12.97
C LEU A 97 6.62 -0.66 13.90
N TRP A 98 6.65 0.65 14.16
CA TRP A 98 5.60 1.32 14.94
C TRP A 98 4.21 1.18 14.29
N ASN A 99 4.12 1.36 12.96
CA ASN A 99 2.84 1.23 12.27
C ASN A 99 2.33 -0.22 12.27
N GLN A 100 3.23 -1.19 12.14
CA GLN A 100 2.91 -2.62 12.25
C GLN A 100 2.39 -2.98 13.65
N GLU A 101 3.06 -2.51 14.71
CA GLU A 101 2.64 -2.78 16.09
C GLU A 101 1.30 -2.13 16.42
N ARG A 102 1.11 -0.86 16.00
CA ARG A 102 -0.19 -0.18 16.12
C ARG A 102 -1.29 -0.93 15.37
N THR A 103 -1.01 -1.46 14.19
CA THR A 103 -1.97 -2.27 13.42
C THR A 103 -2.31 -3.56 14.18
N ARG A 104 -1.31 -4.24 14.72
CA ARG A 104 -1.48 -5.47 15.53
C ARG A 104 -2.37 -5.22 16.74
N ASP A 105 -2.14 -4.13 17.48
CA ASP A 105 -2.97 -3.74 18.62
C ASP A 105 -4.44 -3.54 18.22
N LEU A 106 -4.71 -2.86 17.10
CA LEU A 106 -6.07 -2.63 16.59
C LEU A 106 -6.78 -3.94 16.22
N VAL A 107 -6.13 -4.82 15.46
CA VAL A 107 -6.74 -6.10 15.06
C VAL A 107 -6.93 -7.04 16.25
N SER A 108 -6.04 -7.00 17.25
CA SER A 108 -6.22 -7.76 18.51
C SER A 108 -7.43 -7.32 19.32
N LYS A 109 -7.86 -6.06 19.16
CA LYS A 109 -9.03 -5.46 19.80
C LYS A 109 -10.29 -5.55 18.94
N ASN A 110 -10.28 -6.33 17.86
CA ASN A 110 -11.39 -6.49 16.92
C ASN A 110 -11.86 -5.17 16.26
N VAL A 111 -10.98 -4.17 16.13
CA VAL A 111 -11.30 -2.92 15.43
C VAL A 111 -11.49 -3.20 13.93
N THR A 112 -12.55 -2.70 13.31
CA THR A 112 -12.80 -2.88 11.86
C THR A 112 -13.52 -1.68 11.23
N PRO A 113 -13.22 -1.32 9.95
CA PRO A 113 -12.07 -1.78 9.18
C PRO A 113 -10.76 -1.17 9.70
N VAL A 114 -9.65 -1.89 9.53
CA VAL A 114 -8.30 -1.32 9.68
C VAL A 114 -7.73 -1.13 8.27
N ILE A 115 -7.30 0.09 7.94
CA ILE A 115 -6.84 0.47 6.59
C ILE A 115 -5.38 0.87 6.66
N ILE A 116 -4.53 0.23 5.85
CA ILE A 116 -3.11 0.56 5.72
C ILE A 116 -2.92 1.49 4.52
N ASP A 117 -2.66 2.77 4.77
CA ASP A 117 -2.43 3.81 3.74
C ASP A 117 -0.93 4.06 3.56
N ASN A 118 -0.25 3.04 3.01
CA ASN A 118 1.16 3.08 2.62
C ASN A 118 1.29 2.90 1.11
N THR A 119 2.51 3.05 0.57
CA THR A 119 2.74 2.89 -0.87
C THR A 119 2.59 1.45 -1.33
N ASN A 120 3.13 0.49 -0.56
CA ASN A 120 2.99 -0.95 -0.79
C ASN A 120 3.32 -1.37 -2.24
N THR A 121 4.40 -0.81 -2.79
CA THR A 121 4.75 -0.99 -4.22
C THR A 121 5.30 -2.40 -4.50
N LYS A 122 5.74 -3.11 -3.47
CA LYS A 122 6.25 -4.49 -3.56
C LYS A 122 5.49 -5.43 -2.63
N ALA A 123 5.36 -6.69 -3.00
CA ALA A 123 4.63 -7.72 -2.26
C ALA A 123 5.13 -7.88 -0.83
N TRP A 124 6.45 -7.84 -0.62
CA TRP A 124 7.06 -7.99 0.71
C TRP A 124 6.68 -6.87 1.69
N GLU A 125 6.36 -5.66 1.21
CA GLU A 125 5.92 -4.55 2.06
C GLU A 125 4.55 -4.83 2.70
N MET A 126 3.72 -5.62 2.02
CA MET A 126 2.37 -6.00 2.45
C MET A 126 2.34 -7.27 3.31
N LEU A 127 3.34 -8.14 3.17
CA LEU A 127 3.46 -9.40 3.89
C LEU A 127 3.16 -9.32 5.41
N PRO A 128 3.72 -8.38 6.19
CA PRO A 128 3.43 -8.30 7.63
C PRO A 128 1.94 -8.08 7.91
N TYR A 129 1.26 -7.25 7.11
CA TYR A 129 -0.18 -7.00 7.28
C TYR A 129 -1.02 -8.19 6.83
N VAL A 130 -0.65 -8.82 5.71
CA VAL A 130 -1.33 -10.02 5.21
C VAL A 130 -1.28 -11.16 6.25
N LYS A 131 -0.11 -11.38 6.87
CA LYS A 131 0.05 -12.33 7.98
C LYS A 131 -0.81 -11.96 9.18
N MET A 132 -0.78 -10.69 9.63
CA MET A 132 -1.63 -10.23 10.74
C MET A 132 -3.11 -10.49 10.45
N GLY A 133 -3.58 -10.24 9.22
CA GLY A 133 -4.97 -10.49 8.88
C GLY A 133 -5.36 -11.95 9.06
N LYS A 134 -4.52 -12.88 8.60
CA LYS A 134 -4.72 -14.31 8.82
C LYS A 134 -4.66 -14.71 10.29
N ASP A 135 -3.67 -14.22 11.03
CA ASP A 135 -3.46 -14.57 12.45
C ASP A 135 -4.64 -14.13 13.34
N PHE A 136 -5.31 -13.02 13.01
CA PHE A 136 -6.43 -12.46 13.77
C PHE A 136 -7.80 -12.72 13.13
N ASP A 137 -7.88 -13.55 12.08
CA ASP A 137 -9.12 -13.92 11.38
C ASP A 137 -9.87 -12.70 10.78
N TYR A 138 -9.09 -11.84 10.13
CA TYR A 138 -9.53 -10.72 9.29
C TYR A 138 -9.46 -11.10 7.82
N GLU A 139 -10.47 -10.69 7.06
CA GLU A 139 -10.40 -10.72 5.61
C GLU A 139 -9.45 -9.62 5.12
N VAL A 140 -8.37 -10.02 4.46
CA VAL A 140 -7.39 -9.09 3.89
C VAL A 140 -7.81 -8.71 2.47
N ILE A 141 -7.92 -7.42 2.20
CA ILE A 141 -8.25 -6.91 0.86
C ILE A 141 -7.16 -5.94 0.42
N ILE A 142 -6.53 -6.21 -0.72
CA ILE A 142 -5.58 -5.29 -1.35
C ILE A 142 -6.37 -4.42 -2.33
N LEU A 143 -6.24 -3.10 -2.23
CA LEU A 143 -6.94 -2.16 -3.12
C LEU A 143 -6.00 -1.13 -3.71
N GLU A 144 -6.15 -0.89 -5.01
CA GLU A 144 -5.48 0.19 -5.72
C GLU A 144 -6.49 1.30 -6.06
N PRO A 145 -6.13 2.59 -5.92
CA PRO A 145 -6.94 3.67 -6.47
C PRO A 145 -7.10 3.53 -7.99
N ASP A 146 -8.28 3.83 -8.53
CA ASP A 146 -8.52 3.76 -9.97
C ASP A 146 -8.55 5.14 -10.64
N THR A 147 -7.57 5.97 -10.27
CA THR A 147 -7.39 7.26 -10.93
C THR A 147 -6.65 7.10 -12.26
N PRO A 148 -7.01 7.82 -13.34
CA PRO A 148 -6.38 7.67 -14.65
C PRO A 148 -4.90 8.10 -14.67
N TRP A 149 -4.46 8.86 -13.66
CA TRP A 149 -3.08 9.30 -13.49
C TRP A 149 -2.27 8.42 -12.52
N LYS A 150 -2.80 7.28 -12.04
CA LYS A 150 -2.14 6.46 -11.00
C LYS A 150 -0.74 5.95 -11.37
N PHE A 151 -0.42 5.94 -12.66
CA PHE A 151 0.90 5.60 -13.21
C PHE A 151 1.52 6.72 -14.07
N GLN A 152 1.11 7.98 -13.87
CA GLN A 152 1.64 9.15 -14.60
C GLN A 152 2.56 9.98 -13.67
N PRO A 153 3.90 9.84 -13.74
CA PRO A 153 4.82 10.46 -12.77
C PRO A 153 4.69 11.98 -12.63
N GLN A 154 4.41 12.69 -13.73
CA GLN A 154 4.22 14.14 -13.73
C GLN A 154 2.99 14.53 -12.90
N GLU A 155 1.85 13.88 -13.15
CA GLU A 155 0.60 14.14 -12.43
C GLU A 155 0.69 13.74 -10.94
N LEU A 156 1.41 12.66 -10.64
CA LEU A 156 1.68 12.18 -9.28
C LEU A 156 2.58 13.15 -8.51
N ALA A 157 3.61 13.71 -9.15
CA ALA A 157 4.51 14.71 -8.56
C ALA A 157 3.74 15.97 -8.14
N ILE A 158 2.79 16.41 -8.96
CA ILE A 158 1.95 17.58 -8.69
C ILE A 158 0.96 17.33 -7.53
N ARG A 159 0.44 16.10 -7.42
CA ARG A 159 -0.67 15.78 -6.48
C ARG A 159 -0.22 15.26 -5.13
N ASN A 160 1.02 14.81 -4.97
CA ASN A 160 1.44 14.19 -3.73
C ASN A 160 1.68 15.22 -2.62
N LYS A 161 1.29 14.86 -1.39
CA LYS A 161 1.34 15.75 -0.22
C LYS A 161 2.75 15.99 0.32
N HIS A 162 3.68 15.08 0.02
CA HIS A 162 5.01 15.02 0.64
C HIS A 162 6.12 15.56 -0.28
N ASN A 163 5.76 16.27 -1.36
CA ASN A 163 6.67 16.85 -2.34
C ASN A 163 7.71 15.85 -2.89
N VAL A 164 7.29 14.59 -3.07
CA VAL A 164 8.08 13.56 -3.74
C VAL A 164 8.26 14.00 -5.19
N CYS A 165 9.52 14.19 -5.61
CA CYS A 165 9.83 14.66 -6.96
C CYS A 165 9.53 13.60 -8.02
N LYS A 166 9.37 14.06 -9.27
CA LYS A 166 9.06 13.21 -10.42
C LYS A 166 10.09 12.09 -10.60
N GLU A 167 11.38 12.40 -10.46
CA GLU A 167 12.47 11.44 -10.64
C GLU A 167 12.40 10.31 -9.61
N LYS A 168 12.00 10.62 -8.37
CA LYS A 168 11.79 9.61 -7.33
C LYS A 168 10.55 8.76 -7.64
N ILE A 169 9.47 9.37 -8.11
CA ILE A 169 8.25 8.64 -8.53
C ILE A 169 8.54 7.72 -9.70
N GLU A 170 9.34 8.14 -10.69
CA GLU A 170 9.77 7.29 -11.81
C GLU A 170 10.55 6.06 -11.34
N LYS A 171 11.47 6.24 -10.37
CA LYS A 171 12.19 5.12 -9.75
C LYS A 171 11.24 4.17 -9.02
N MET A 172 10.27 4.70 -8.27
CA MET A 172 9.28 3.88 -7.58
C MET A 172 8.37 3.13 -8.56
N LEU A 173 7.99 3.77 -9.67
CA LEU A 173 7.18 3.16 -10.73
C LEU A 173 7.94 2.02 -11.43
N ALA A 174 9.22 2.20 -11.72
CA ALA A 174 10.06 1.17 -12.34
C ALA A 174 10.20 -0.09 -11.47
N GLN A 175 10.03 0.04 -10.15
CA GLN A 175 10.09 -1.06 -9.18
C GLN A 175 8.70 -1.54 -8.74
N TYR A 176 7.64 -1.01 -9.32
CA TYR A 176 6.26 -1.33 -8.95
C TYR A 176 5.89 -2.74 -9.47
N GLU A 177 5.61 -3.67 -8.58
CA GLU A 177 5.26 -5.04 -8.96
C GLU A 177 3.80 -5.12 -9.45
N HIS A 178 3.54 -5.60 -10.65
CA HIS A 178 2.16 -5.70 -11.15
C HIS A 178 1.53 -7.06 -10.80
N ASN A 179 0.19 -7.12 -10.81
CA ASN A 179 -0.59 -8.35 -10.64
C ASN A 179 -0.35 -9.09 -9.31
N ILE A 180 -0.16 -8.33 -8.22
CA ILE A 180 0.01 -8.91 -6.88
C ILE A 180 -1.32 -9.52 -6.41
N THR A 181 -1.26 -10.78 -5.98
CA THR A 181 -2.36 -11.49 -5.31
C THR A 181 -1.97 -11.87 -3.89
N LEU A 182 -2.94 -12.19 -3.03
CA LEU A 182 -2.65 -12.67 -1.68
C LEU A 182 -1.75 -13.93 -1.71
N ASP A 183 -2.00 -14.84 -2.65
CA ASP A 183 -1.19 -16.06 -2.82
C ASP A 183 0.26 -15.77 -3.20
N SER A 184 0.49 -14.77 -4.08
CA SER A 184 1.84 -14.33 -4.44
C SER A 184 2.61 -13.70 -3.28
N ILE A 185 1.91 -13.20 -2.26
CA ILE A 185 2.53 -12.64 -1.05
C ILE A 185 2.91 -13.77 -0.08
N TYR A 186 2.08 -14.81 0.05
CA TYR A 186 2.36 -15.96 0.92
C TYR A 186 3.47 -16.87 0.41
N THR A 187 3.60 -16.96 -0.91
CA THR A 187 4.64 -17.74 -1.57
C THR A 187 5.60 -16.76 -2.22
N PRO A 188 6.68 -16.32 -1.53
CA PRO A 188 7.77 -15.67 -2.23
C PRO A 188 8.35 -16.73 -3.16
N SER A 189 7.88 -16.73 -4.41
CA SER A 189 8.30 -17.79 -5.33
C SER A 189 9.80 -17.65 -5.58
N GLU A 190 10.50 -18.74 -5.29
CA GLU A 190 11.75 -19.13 -5.93
C GLU A 190 11.51 -19.22 -7.44
N ASN A 191 11.36 -18.09 -8.13
CA ASN A 191 11.27 -18.06 -9.59
C ASN A 191 11.95 -16.79 -10.11
N LYS A 192 13.28 -16.81 -10.05
CA LYS A 192 14.14 -16.05 -10.95
C LYS A 192 15.19 -16.98 -11.53
N THR A 193 14.88 -17.68 -12.63
CA THR A 193 15.85 -17.90 -13.71
C THR A 193 15.15 -18.14 -15.05
N TYR A 194 15.81 -17.66 -16.08
CA TYR A 194 15.40 -17.36 -17.44
C TYR A 194 15.23 -18.58 -18.37
N SER A 195 14.48 -18.32 -19.45
CA SER A 195 14.65 -18.75 -20.85
C SER A 195 14.68 -20.23 -21.22
N GLU A 196 13.83 -20.54 -22.20
CA GLU A 196 13.91 -21.58 -23.23
C GLU A 196 15.27 -22.28 -23.37
N ASN A 197 15.28 -23.58 -23.07
CA ASN A 197 15.72 -24.68 -23.95
C ASN A 197 16.03 -25.92 -23.11
N ALA A 198 15.20 -26.96 -23.19
CA ALA A 198 15.61 -28.36 -23.31
C ALA A 198 14.40 -29.29 -23.23
N SER A 199 14.34 -30.16 -24.22
CA SER A 199 13.47 -31.32 -24.38
C SER A 199 13.41 -32.26 -23.16
N GLY A 200 12.19 -32.67 -22.81
CA GLY A 200 11.85 -34.02 -22.37
C GLY A 200 12.26 -34.47 -20.97
N ALA A 201 11.28 -34.61 -20.06
CA ALA A 201 10.96 -35.84 -19.34
C ALA A 201 9.91 -35.59 -18.25
N SER A 202 8.99 -36.55 -18.11
CA SER A 202 7.92 -36.64 -17.12
C SER A 202 8.43 -36.58 -15.67
N LEU A 203 7.77 -35.79 -14.82
CA LEU A 203 7.98 -35.74 -13.37
C LEU A 203 6.66 -35.98 -12.62
N SER A 204 5.99 -37.09 -12.96
CA SER A 204 4.88 -37.68 -12.17
C SER A 204 5.37 -38.60 -11.04
N SER A 205 6.61 -38.48 -10.59
CA SER A 205 7.10 -39.33 -9.49
C SER A 205 8.20 -38.64 -8.71
N ARG A 206 7.84 -38.02 -7.57
CA ARG A 206 8.63 -38.04 -6.33
C ARG A 206 7.88 -37.29 -5.21
N ILE A 207 7.35 -38.11 -4.26
CA ILE A 207 7.24 -37.84 -2.81
C ILE A 207 6.10 -36.84 -2.46
N LYS A 208 4.90 -37.15 -1.94
CA LYS A 208 4.39 -38.10 -0.92
C LYS A 208 5.28 -38.22 0.32
N GLU A 209 4.78 -37.70 1.45
CA GLU A 209 5.44 -37.34 2.73
C GLU A 209 5.86 -35.86 2.70
N GLU A 210 5.26 -34.90 3.41
CA GLU A 210 4.88 -34.91 4.83
C GLU A 210 3.53 -34.19 5.06
N THR A 211 2.51 -34.94 5.43
CA THR A 211 1.34 -34.43 6.17
C THR A 211 1.66 -34.54 7.66
N SER A 212 1.98 -33.41 8.31
CA SER A 212 1.71 -33.11 9.73
C SER A 212 2.70 -32.05 10.23
N PHE A 213 2.30 -30.79 10.24
CA PHE A 213 2.96 -29.80 11.09
C PHE A 213 1.92 -28.89 11.73
N LYS A 214 1.43 -29.33 12.89
CA LYS A 214 0.95 -28.41 13.94
C LYS A 214 2.19 -27.87 14.63
N LEU A 215 2.39 -26.55 14.62
CA LEU A 215 3.23 -25.89 15.61
C LEU A 215 2.42 -24.84 16.37
N PRO A 216 2.74 -24.65 17.67
CA PRO A 216 1.89 -24.02 18.66
C PRO A 216 1.97 -22.49 18.62
N LEU A 217 0.98 -21.86 19.27
CA LEU A 217 0.99 -20.47 19.75
C LEU A 217 2.41 -20.01 20.08
N HIS A 218 3.03 -19.18 19.23
CA HIS A 218 4.43 -18.82 19.40
C HIS A 218 4.61 -17.42 20.00
N GLN A 219 5.24 -17.40 21.17
CA GLN A 219 5.51 -16.23 22.01
C GLN A 219 6.73 -15.39 21.57
N ASN A 220 7.41 -15.68 20.46
CA ASN A 220 8.65 -14.99 20.10
C ASN A 220 8.82 -14.75 18.59
N PHE A 221 7.96 -13.88 18.03
CA PHE A 221 8.02 -13.39 16.64
C PHE A 221 9.38 -12.81 16.21
N MET A 222 10.15 -12.23 17.15
CA MET A 222 11.47 -11.66 16.86
C MET A 222 12.54 -12.72 16.57
N LYS A 223 12.42 -13.91 17.18
CA LYS A 223 13.39 -15.00 17.00
C LYS A 223 13.18 -15.73 15.67
N ASP A 224 11.93 -15.85 15.23
CA ASP A 224 11.57 -16.49 13.96
C ASP A 224 11.97 -15.64 12.74
N LEU A 225 12.04 -14.32 12.91
CA LEU A 225 12.58 -13.38 11.91
C LEU A 225 14.11 -13.44 11.80
N GLU A 226 14.82 -13.87 12.84
CA GLU A 226 16.28 -14.01 12.84
C GLU A 226 16.73 -15.43 12.46
N GLU A 227 16.01 -16.47 12.89
CA GLU A 227 16.36 -17.88 12.63
C GLU A 227 15.89 -18.39 11.25
N GLY A 228 14.96 -17.68 10.58
CA GLY A 228 14.50 -18.00 9.22
C GLY A 228 15.43 -17.54 8.09
N PHE A 229 16.52 -16.83 8.39
CA PHE A 229 17.51 -16.42 7.40
C PHE A 229 18.86 -17.02 7.78
N GLY A 230 19.24 -18.08 7.07
CA GLY A 230 20.53 -18.74 7.24
C GLY A 230 21.73 -17.78 7.17
N PRO A 231 22.92 -18.23 7.63
CA PRO A 231 24.05 -17.35 7.94
C PRO A 231 24.47 -16.47 6.76
N LEU A 232 24.87 -15.24 7.12
CA LEU A 232 25.21 -14.13 6.24
C LEU A 232 26.33 -14.48 5.25
N ASN A 233 25.95 -14.91 4.05
CA ASN A 233 26.81 -14.89 2.87
C ASN A 233 26.38 -13.78 1.93
N GLY A 234 27.33 -13.17 1.22
CA GLY A 234 27.24 -11.87 0.52
C GLY A 234 26.09 -11.64 -0.46
N LYS A 235 25.24 -12.64 -0.74
CA LYS A 235 23.98 -12.49 -1.48
C LYS A 235 22.82 -11.96 -0.62
N ASN A 236 22.81 -12.20 0.69
CA ASN A 236 21.78 -11.67 1.59
C ASN A 236 21.97 -10.17 1.88
N ALA A 237 23.19 -9.64 1.72
CA ALA A 237 23.50 -8.22 1.91
C ALA A 237 22.79 -7.31 0.88
N GLU A 238 22.49 -7.80 -0.33
CA GLU A 238 21.76 -7.03 -1.34
C GLU A 238 20.26 -6.87 -1.00
N ILE A 239 19.68 -7.85 -0.30
CA ILE A 239 18.32 -7.74 0.26
C ILE A 239 18.30 -6.68 1.37
N TYR A 240 19.37 -6.60 2.18
CA TYR A 240 19.55 -5.53 3.17
C TYR A 240 19.79 -4.14 2.56
N SER A 241 20.38 -4.06 1.35
CA SER A 241 20.64 -2.80 0.63
C SER A 241 19.37 -2.17 0.04
N CYS A 242 18.42 -2.99 -0.44
CA CYS A 242 17.14 -2.51 -0.98
C CYS A 242 16.13 -2.03 0.08
N LEU A 243 16.45 -2.17 1.38
CA LEU A 243 15.68 -1.62 2.50
C LEU A 243 15.88 -0.11 2.72
N PHE A 244 16.74 0.57 1.91
CA PHE A 244 17.13 1.96 2.12
C PHE A 244 16.96 2.91 0.92
N PHE A 245 16.16 2.55 -0.10
CA PHE A 245 15.79 3.48 -1.19
C PHE A 245 14.31 3.44 -1.56
#